data_AF-A0A6M1YIK3-F1
#
_entry.id   AF-A0A6M1YIK3-F1
#
_cell.length_a   1.000
_cell.length_b   1.000
_cell.length_c   1.000
_cell.angle_alpha   90.00
_cell.angle_beta   90.00
_cell.angle_gamma   90.00
#
_symmetry.space_group_name_H-M   'P 1'
#
loop_
_entity.id
_entity.type
_entity.pdbx_description
1 polymer ?
#
loop_
_entity_poly.entity_id
_entity_poly.type
_entity_poly.pdbx_seq_one_letter_code
_entity_poly.pdbx_strand_id
1 'polypeptide(L)'
;MKEDQRKVYDLFAQVISLRVHNFEIQPDKGLVIDFAQTVKSKSKDEENAPWYFWFYTAIWQLESNDQILATSNDNNRSKMQNATSQLKDKKLLEVEVPSDKYDVKLMFEGNFVLHLKADDYRDCNIPLKIQKLD
;
A
#
# COMPACT_ATOMS: atom_id res chain seq x y z
N MET A 1 11.13 5.62 17.07
CA MET A 1 10.33 6.00 15.88
C MET A 1 9.90 7.45 16.04
N LYS A 2 10.07 8.30 15.02
CA LYS A 2 9.60 9.70 15.02
C LYS A 2 8.06 9.75 14.94
N GLU A 3 7.45 10.87 15.33
CA GLU A 3 5.98 11.00 15.39
C GLU A 3 5.30 10.72 14.05
N ASP A 4 5.84 11.24 12.94
CA ASP A 4 5.25 11.04 11.61
C ASP A 4 5.37 9.60 11.12
N GLN A 5 6.48 8.93 11.44
CA GLN A 5 6.66 7.50 11.15
C GLN A 5 5.65 6.65 11.92
N ARG A 6 5.38 7.03 13.17
CA ARG A 6 4.39 6.35 14.00
C ARG A 6 3.00 6.51 13.42
N LYS A 7 2.63 7.70 12.95
CA LYS A 7 1.33 7.92 12.29
C LYS A 7 1.19 7.03 11.07
N VAL A 8 2.20 6.99 10.19
CA VAL A 8 2.17 6.12 9.00
C VAL A 8 2.08 4.64 9.40
N TYR A 9 2.88 4.19 10.37
CA TYR A 9 2.82 2.82 10.86
C TYR A 9 1.45 2.47 11.44
N ASP A 10 0.90 3.29 12.33
CA ASP A 10 -0.39 3.06 12.99
C ASP A 10 -1.54 3.00 11.96
N LEU A 11 -1.42 3.70 10.83
CA LEU A 11 -2.36 3.61 9.71
C LEU A 11 -2.30 2.25 9.01
N PHE A 12 -1.10 1.79 8.66
CA PHE A 12 -0.93 0.49 7.99
C PHE A 12 -1.13 -0.70 8.93
N ALA A 13 -0.86 -0.53 10.23
CA ALA A 13 -1.04 -1.57 11.24
C ALA A 13 -2.49 -2.07 11.30
N GLN A 14 -3.46 -1.23 10.93
CA GLN A 14 -4.87 -1.58 10.88
C GLN A 14 -5.20 -2.60 9.79
N VAL A 15 -4.38 -2.69 8.75
CA VAL A 15 -4.61 -3.62 7.63
C VAL A 15 -3.60 -4.77 7.57
N ILE A 16 -2.70 -4.84 8.56
CA ILE A 16 -1.91 -6.05 8.78
C ILE A 16 -2.88 -7.22 8.97
N SER A 17 -2.53 -8.35 8.37
CA SER A 17 -3.35 -9.55 8.27
C SER A 17 -4.56 -9.50 7.34
N LEU A 18 -4.86 -8.37 6.70
CA LEU A 18 -5.86 -8.33 5.64
C LEU A 18 -5.28 -8.81 4.31
N ARG A 19 -6.16 -9.31 3.44
CA ARG A 19 -5.82 -9.72 2.08
C ARG A 19 -6.08 -8.59 1.10
N VAL A 20 -5.16 -8.40 0.17
CA VAL A 20 -5.35 -7.50 -0.98
C VAL A 20 -6.53 -8.01 -1.80
N HIS A 21 -7.60 -7.24 -1.88
CA HIS A 21 -8.74 -7.51 -2.75
C HIS A 21 -8.46 -7.07 -4.18
N ASN A 22 -7.92 -5.87 -4.31
CA ASN A 22 -7.62 -5.24 -5.57
C ASN A 22 -6.30 -4.48 -5.47
N PHE A 23 -5.55 -4.51 -6.58
CA PHE A 23 -4.36 -3.70 -6.76
C PHE A 23 -4.40 -3.15 -8.18
N GLU A 24 -4.57 -1.83 -8.29
CA GLU A 24 -4.73 -1.16 -9.57
C GLU A 24 -3.71 -0.04 -9.72
N ILE A 25 -3.17 0.08 -10.93
CA ILE A 25 -2.40 1.24 -11.36
C ILE A 25 -3.32 2.13 -12.20
N GLN A 26 -3.60 3.32 -11.69
CA GLN A 26 -4.45 4.30 -12.37
C GLN A 26 -3.55 5.34 -13.05
N PRO A 27 -3.64 5.51 -14.38
CA PRO A 27 -2.74 6.37 -15.17
C PRO A 27 -2.55 7.80 -14.65
N ASP A 28 -3.59 8.39 -14.06
CA ASP A 28 -3.59 9.78 -13.57
C ASP A 28 -3.64 9.90 -12.04
N LYS A 29 -3.74 8.78 -11.32
CA LYS A 29 -4.08 8.74 -9.89
C LYS A 29 -3.10 7.95 -9.02
N GLY A 30 -2.13 7.25 -9.63
CA GLY A 30 -1.12 6.49 -8.92
C GLY A 30 -1.53 5.05 -8.66
N LEU A 31 -1.23 4.55 -7.46
CA LEU A 31 -1.40 3.16 -7.07
C LEU A 31 -2.51 3.03 -6.04
N VAL A 32 -3.46 2.13 -6.28
CA VAL A 32 -4.58 1.86 -5.38
C VAL A 32 -4.48 0.43 -4.87
N ILE A 33 -4.44 0.27 -3.56
CA ILE A 33 -4.53 -1.03 -2.89
C ILE A 33 -5.81 -1.07 -2.07
N ASP A 34 -6.65 -2.05 -2.36
CA ASP A 34 -7.85 -2.36 -1.61
C ASP A 34 -7.60 -3.61 -0.77
N PHE A 35 -7.94 -3.57 0.52
CA PHE A 35 -7.94 -4.72 1.39
C PHE A 35 -9.39 -5.14 1.69
N ALA A 36 -9.77 -6.36 1.30
CA ALA A 36 -11.14 -6.84 1.47
C ALA A 36 -11.52 -6.93 2.96
N GLN A 37 -12.66 -6.30 3.27
CA GLN A 37 -13.52 -6.35 4.46
C GLN A 37 -12.89 -6.53 5.86
N THR A 38 -13.22 -5.53 6.69
CA THR A 38 -13.35 -5.53 8.16
C THR A 38 -12.11 -5.62 9.03
N VAL A 39 -11.59 -4.45 9.37
CA VAL A 39 -11.13 -4.21 10.75
C VAL A 39 -12.36 -4.41 11.65
N LYS A 40 -12.34 -5.41 12.53
CA LYS A 40 -13.34 -5.51 13.60
C LYS A 40 -13.24 -4.25 14.45
N SER A 41 -14.12 -3.28 14.19
CA SER A 41 -14.29 -2.16 15.10
C SER A 41 -14.70 -2.70 16.47
N LYS A 42 -14.13 -2.14 17.54
CA LYS A 42 -14.51 -2.49 18.91
C LYS A 42 -15.88 -1.91 19.29
N SER A 43 -16.47 -1.05 18.47
CA SER A 43 -17.84 -0.55 18.65
C SER A 43 -18.82 -1.43 17.89
N LYS A 44 -19.95 -1.77 18.52
CA LYS A 44 -21.03 -2.59 17.92
C LYS A 44 -21.79 -1.86 16.80
N ASP A 45 -21.50 -0.59 16.57
CA ASP A 45 -22.26 0.30 15.69
C ASP A 45 -21.49 0.72 14.43
N GLU A 46 -20.29 0.21 14.19
CA GLU A 46 -19.51 0.54 12.98
C GLU A 46 -19.56 -0.59 11.96
N GLU A 47 -20.41 -0.41 10.94
CA GLU A 47 -20.55 -1.31 9.82
C GLU A 47 -19.24 -1.51 9.03
N ASN A 48 -19.20 -2.68 8.40
CA ASN A 48 -18.12 -3.37 7.72
C ASN A 48 -17.60 -2.65 6.45
N ALA A 49 -17.07 -1.44 6.57
CA ALA A 49 -16.54 -0.69 5.43
C ALA A 49 -15.17 -1.25 4.95
N PRO A 50 -14.95 -1.36 3.62
CA PRO A 50 -13.65 -1.72 3.06
C PRO A 50 -12.60 -0.63 3.30
N TRP A 51 -11.34 -1.06 3.52
CA TRP A 51 -10.21 -0.15 3.70
C TRP A 51 -9.46 0.01 2.38
N TYR A 52 -9.42 1.25 1.88
CA TYR A 52 -8.69 1.61 0.67
C TYR A 52 -7.48 2.48 1.02
N PHE A 53 -6.31 2.09 0.49
CA PHE A 53 -5.15 2.98 0.46
C PHE A 53 -4.96 3.51 -0.95
N TRP A 54 -5.04 4.83 -1.04
CA TRP A 54 -4.77 5.58 -2.25
C TRP A 54 -3.38 6.20 -2.12
N PHE A 55 -2.45 5.73 -2.95
CA PHE A 55 -1.10 6.28 -3.04
C PHE A 55 -1.01 7.19 -4.25
N TYR A 56 -1.32 8.46 -4.04
CA TYR A 56 -1.09 9.49 -5.04
C TYR A 56 0.41 9.78 -5.15
N THR A 57 0.90 9.86 -6.39
CA THR A 57 2.28 10.30 -6.71
C THR A 57 3.38 9.56 -5.94
N ALA A 58 3.23 8.25 -5.74
CA ALA A 58 4.26 7.42 -5.13
C ALA A 58 5.14 6.76 -6.21
N ILE A 59 6.45 6.91 -6.09
CA ILE A 59 7.39 6.01 -6.75
C ILE A 59 7.21 4.65 -6.08
N TRP A 60 6.97 3.61 -6.87
CA TRP A 60 6.75 2.28 -6.34
C TRP A 60 7.59 1.23 -7.06
N GLN A 61 7.95 0.19 -6.32
CA GLN A 61 8.66 -0.98 -6.83
C GLN A 61 8.07 -2.22 -6.17
N LEU A 62 7.67 -3.19 -6.99
CA LEU A 62 7.18 -4.48 -6.54
C LEU A 62 8.21 -5.55 -6.80
N GLU A 63 8.55 -6.29 -5.76
CA GLU A 63 9.49 -7.40 -5.78
C GLU A 63 8.81 -8.72 -5.40
N SER A 64 9.36 -9.83 -5.89
CA SER A 64 9.07 -11.17 -5.40
C SER A 64 10.35 -11.99 -5.40
N ASN A 65 10.69 -12.61 -4.25
CA ASN A 65 11.92 -13.40 -4.09
C ASN A 65 13.17 -12.64 -4.58
N ASP A 66 13.32 -11.39 -4.11
CA ASP A 66 14.44 -10.50 -4.44
C ASP A 66 14.56 -10.11 -5.93
N GLN A 67 13.51 -10.36 -6.73
CA GLN A 67 13.44 -9.94 -8.13
C GLN A 67 12.41 -8.83 -8.33
N ILE A 68 12.82 -7.77 -9.02
CA ILE A 68 11.92 -6.67 -9.40
C ILE A 68 10.93 -7.16 -10.46
N LEU A 69 9.66 -7.21 -10.10
CA LEU A 69 8.56 -7.57 -11.00
C LEU A 69 8.11 -6.38 -11.84
N ALA A 70 7.94 -5.21 -11.21
CA ALA A 70 7.57 -3.97 -11.88
C ALA A 70 7.91 -2.74 -11.04
N THR A 71 8.03 -1.59 -11.70
CA THR A 71 8.22 -0.28 -11.07
C THR A 71 7.29 0.77 -11.67
N SER A 72 7.11 1.89 -10.96
CA SER A 72 6.35 3.05 -11.46
C SER A 72 6.90 3.65 -12.76
N ASN A 73 8.16 3.37 -13.11
CA ASN A 73 8.83 3.89 -14.30
C ASN A 73 8.83 2.91 -15.49
N ASP A 74 8.16 1.76 -15.36
CA ASP A 74 8.07 0.79 -16.46
C ASP A 74 7.15 1.31 -17.58
N ASN A 75 7.68 1.38 -18.81
CA ASN A 75 6.89 1.75 -20.00
C ASN A 75 5.97 0.61 -20.49
N ASN A 76 6.09 -0.60 -19.93
CA ASN A 76 5.31 -1.77 -20.34
C ASN A 76 4.10 -1.97 -19.42
N ARG A 77 2.92 -1.54 -19.89
CA ARG A 77 1.66 -1.67 -19.15
C ARG A 77 1.29 -3.11 -18.80
N SER A 78 1.52 -4.06 -19.70
CA SER A 78 1.22 -5.47 -19.48
C SER A 78 2.11 -6.08 -18.40
N LYS A 79 3.39 -5.70 -18.34
CA LYS A 79 4.31 -6.08 -17.27
C LYS A 79 3.80 -5.60 -15.91
N MET A 80 3.44 -4.33 -15.83
CA MET A 80 2.90 -3.73 -14.60
C MET A 80 1.60 -4.44 -14.16
N GLN A 81 0.63 -4.61 -15.06
CA GLN A 81 -0.64 -5.29 -14.74
C GLN A 81 -0.44 -6.75 -14.30
N ASN A 82 0.51 -7.46 -14.93
CA ASN A 82 0.82 -8.83 -14.54
C ASN A 82 1.54 -8.90 -13.17
N ALA A 83 2.35 -7.89 -12.83
CA ALA A 83 2.96 -7.82 -11.52
C ALA A 83 1.92 -7.52 -10.43
N THR A 84 0.99 -6.59 -10.69
CA THR A 84 -0.04 -6.22 -9.70
C THR A 84 -1.09 -7.30 -9.50
N SER A 85 -1.44 -8.06 -10.54
CA SER A 85 -2.38 -9.19 -10.42
C SER A 85 -1.84 -10.29 -9.49
N GLN A 86 -0.51 -10.45 -9.37
CA GLN A 86 0.11 -11.43 -8.49
C GLN A 86 -0.01 -11.07 -7.00
N LEU A 87 -0.22 -9.80 -6.67
CA LEU A 87 -0.49 -9.35 -5.30
C LEU A 87 -1.93 -9.60 -4.87
N LYS A 88 -2.84 -9.90 -5.81
CA LYS A 88 -4.23 -10.20 -5.47
C LYS A 88 -4.30 -11.41 -4.53
N ASP A 89 -5.17 -11.30 -3.54
CA ASP A 89 -5.40 -12.26 -2.47
C ASP A 89 -4.19 -12.51 -1.55
N LYS A 90 -3.08 -11.78 -1.72
CA LYS A 90 -1.93 -11.87 -0.81
C LYS A 90 -2.24 -11.15 0.50
N LYS A 91 -1.90 -11.79 1.61
CA LYS A 91 -2.06 -11.24 2.95
C LYS A 91 -0.88 -10.30 3.27
N LEU A 92 -1.16 -9.11 3.78
CA LEU A 92 -0.14 -8.23 4.35
C LEU A 92 0.36 -8.82 5.67
N LEU A 93 1.67 -9.05 5.78
CA LEU A 93 2.31 -9.67 6.94
C LEU A 93 2.98 -8.62 7.82
N GLU A 94 3.69 -7.68 7.20
CA GLU A 94 4.53 -6.73 7.91
C GLU A 94 4.60 -5.38 7.17
N VAL A 95 4.85 -4.33 7.93
CA VAL A 95 5.01 -2.95 7.46
C VAL A 95 6.29 -2.38 8.09
N GLU A 96 7.21 -1.92 7.25
CA GLU A 96 8.39 -1.16 7.69
C GLU A 96 8.27 0.30 7.26
N VAL A 97 8.68 1.22 8.14
CA VAL A 97 8.78 2.65 7.87
C VAL A 97 10.20 3.14 8.20
N PRO A 98 11.16 3.07 7.27
CA PRO A 98 12.54 3.48 7.51
C PRO A 98 12.67 4.97 7.82
N SER A 99 13.74 5.34 8.52
CA SER A 99 13.77 6.59 9.29
C SER A 99 13.89 7.88 8.47
N ASP A 100 14.03 7.80 7.14
CA ASP A 100 14.81 8.79 6.40
C ASP A 100 14.13 9.45 5.19
N LYS A 101 12.79 9.33 5.03
CA LYS A 101 11.84 10.21 4.26
C LYS A 101 10.73 9.42 3.54
N TYR A 102 9.86 8.82 4.35
CA TYR A 102 8.59 8.21 3.91
C TYR A 102 8.73 7.16 2.82
N ASP A 103 9.73 6.30 2.98
CA ASP A 103 9.68 4.99 2.39
C ASP A 103 8.78 4.12 3.26
N VAL A 104 7.86 3.37 2.65
CA VAL A 104 7.10 2.32 3.33
C VAL A 104 7.37 1.03 2.58
N LYS A 105 7.71 -0.02 3.32
CA LYS A 105 7.74 -1.36 2.77
C LYS A 105 6.55 -2.15 3.29
N LEU A 106 5.80 -2.72 2.38
CA LEU A 106 4.71 -3.64 2.67
C LEU A 106 5.14 -5.04 2.26
N MET A 107 5.19 -5.96 3.22
CA MET A 107 5.59 -7.35 2.98
C MET A 107 4.38 -8.26 2.99
N PHE A 108 4.20 -9.05 1.95
CA PHE A 108 3.04 -9.91 1.76
C PHE A 108 3.41 -11.40 1.69
N GLU A 109 2.43 -12.26 1.90
CA GLU A 109 2.53 -13.71 1.69
C GLU A 109 3.19 -14.05 0.35
N GLY A 110 4.13 -15.00 0.36
CA GLY A 110 4.85 -15.41 -0.84
C GLY A 110 6.05 -14.53 -1.20
N ASN A 111 6.66 -13.88 -0.21
CA ASN A 111 7.85 -13.04 -0.34
C ASN A 111 7.68 -11.88 -1.32
N PHE A 112 6.47 -11.31 -1.38
CA PHE A 112 6.24 -10.10 -2.15
C PHE A 112 6.56 -8.89 -1.28
N VAL A 113 7.30 -7.94 -1.83
CA VAL A 113 7.66 -6.70 -1.15
C VAL A 113 7.27 -5.53 -2.03
N LEU A 114 6.40 -4.66 -1.53
CA LEU A 114 6.08 -3.39 -2.18
C LEU A 114 6.82 -2.27 -1.47
N HIS A 115 7.70 -1.61 -2.22
CA HIS A 115 8.34 -0.38 -1.81
C HIS A 115 7.50 0.79 -2.30
N LEU A 116 7.15 1.69 -1.39
CA LEU A 116 6.46 2.94 -1.67
C LEU A 116 7.37 4.07 -1.22
N LYS A 117 7.64 5.01 -2.12
CA LYS A 117 8.48 6.17 -1.86
C LYS A 117 7.76 7.44 -2.30
N ALA A 118 7.78 8.46 -1.45
CA ALA A 118 7.26 9.77 -1.81
C ALA A 118 8.08 10.38 -2.96
N ASP A 119 7.42 10.86 -4.01
CA ASP A 119 8.06 11.63 -5.08
C ASP A 119 8.25 13.09 -4.61
N ASP A 120 9.50 13.53 -4.57
CA ASP A 120 10.06 14.87 -4.32
C ASP A 120 9.38 15.88 -3.31
N TYR A 121 9.81 15.79 -2.03
CA TYR A 121 10.35 16.87 -1.17
C TYR A 121 9.70 18.24 -0.89
N ARG A 122 8.48 18.60 -1.32
CA ARG A 122 7.94 19.93 -0.97
C ARG A 122 6.89 20.00 0.12
N ASP A 123 6.16 18.94 0.37
CA ASP A 123 5.27 18.82 1.53
C ASP A 123 4.96 17.34 1.68
N CYS A 124 5.82 16.60 2.38
CA CYS A 124 5.71 15.14 2.50
C CYS A 124 4.58 14.73 3.45
N ASN A 125 3.35 15.10 3.11
CA ASN A 125 2.24 14.19 3.25
C ASN A 125 2.33 13.29 2.02
N ILE A 126 2.65 12.00 2.16
CA ILE A 126 2.01 11.04 1.24
C ILE A 126 0.54 11.44 1.33
N PRO A 127 -0.16 11.84 0.25
CA PRO A 127 -1.58 12.10 0.32
C PRO A 127 -2.26 10.74 0.48
N LEU A 128 -2.04 10.11 1.63
CA LEU A 128 -2.62 8.86 2.04
C LEU A 128 -4.03 9.22 2.42
N LYS A 129 -4.87 9.44 1.42
CA LYS A 129 -6.28 9.67 1.63
C LYS A 129 -6.88 8.31 1.95
N ILE A 130 -6.81 7.96 3.23
CA ILE A 130 -7.60 6.87 3.77
C ILE A 130 -9.00 7.43 3.91
N GLN A 131 -9.87 7.07 2.98
CA GLN A 131 -11.28 7.38 3.07
C GLN A 131 -12.00 6.07 3.41
N LYS A 132 -12.56 6.00 4.63
CA LYS A 132 -13.70 5.13 4.88
C LYS A 132 -14.83 5.70 4.03
N LEU A 133 -15.31 4.94 3.05
CA LEU A 133 -16.54 5.33 2.34
C LEU A 133 -17.69 4.96 3.27
N ASP A 134 -18.43 5.98 3.71
CA ASP A 134 -19.66 5.85 4.49
C ASP A 134 -20.75 5.10 3.71
#